data_AF-A0A0P0W381-F1
#
_entry.id   AF-A0A0P0W381-F1
#
_cell.length_a   1.000
_cell.length_b   1.000
_cell.length_c   1.000
_cell.angle_alpha   90.00
_cell.angle_beta   90.00
_cell.angle_gamma   90.00
#
_symmetry.space_group_name_H-M   'P 1'
#
loop_
_entity.id
_entity.type
_entity.pdbx_description
1 polymer ?
#
loop_
_entity_poly.entity_id
_entity_poly.type
_entity_poly.pdbx_seq_one_letter_code
_entity_poly.pdbx_strand_id
1 'polypeptide(L)'
;MVLELLTMAAHRVGRCMLLQPPRLATCVLFLLLPLLLPCSASSSVITHLPGFHGRLPFHLETGYVGVDEETGTELFYYFVESERSPSTGPVILWLTGGPGCSGFSGVVFEVG
;
A
#
# COMPACT_ATOMS: atom_id res chain seq x y z
N MET A 1 6.93 -18.22 -2.61
CA MET A 1 7.94 -18.08 -1.53
C MET A 1 7.45 -18.50 -0.15
N VAL A 2 6.20 -18.99 -0.02
CA VAL A 2 5.64 -19.60 1.20
C VAL A 2 6.43 -20.83 1.68
N LEU A 3 7.27 -21.42 0.82
CA LEU A 3 8.11 -22.58 1.14
C LEU A 3 9.44 -22.23 1.85
N GLU A 4 9.95 -21.00 1.72
CA GLU A 4 11.26 -20.63 2.28
C GLU A 4 11.19 -20.33 3.80
N LEU A 5 10.04 -19.88 4.31
CA LEU A 5 9.87 -19.60 5.74
C LEU A 5 9.90 -20.87 6.62
N LEU A 6 9.46 -22.02 6.09
CA LEU A 6 9.49 -23.29 6.82
C LEU A 6 10.91 -23.88 6.91
N THR A 7 11.78 -23.59 5.94
CA THR A 7 13.17 -24.07 5.92
C THR A 7 14.05 -23.37 6.96
N MET A 8 13.74 -22.11 7.31
CA MET A 8 14.49 -21.33 8.31
C MET A 8 14.21 -21.76 9.76
N ALA A 9 13.14 -22.52 10.01
CA ALA A 9 12.80 -23.05 11.33
C ALA A 9 13.60 -24.30 11.72
N ALA A 10 14.34 -24.92 10.79
CA ALA A 10 14.89 -26.27 10.96
C ALA A 10 16.39 -26.36 11.33
N HIS A 11 17.12 -25.26 11.47
CA HIS A 11 18.56 -25.34 11.77
C HIS A 11 19.02 -24.57 13.02
N ARG A 12 19.02 -25.32 14.13
CA ARG A 12 19.84 -25.19 15.34
C ARG A 12 19.73 -23.91 16.18
N VAL A 13 18.94 -23.99 17.25
CA VAL A 13 19.47 -23.91 18.63
C VAL A 13 18.66 -24.87 19.48
N GLY A 14 19.32 -25.92 19.98
CA GLY A 14 18.73 -26.81 20.96
C GLY A 14 18.49 -26.06 22.26
N ARG A 15 17.25 -26.11 22.75
CA ARG A 15 16.91 -26.06 24.18
C ARG A 15 15.58 -26.74 24.37
N CYS A 16 15.62 -27.79 25.17
CA CYS A 16 14.48 -28.51 25.71
C CYS A 16 13.58 -27.50 26.42
N MET A 17 12.43 -27.17 25.86
CA MET A 17 11.40 -26.40 26.55
C MET A 17 10.14 -27.25 26.60
N LEU A 18 9.84 -27.70 27.81
CA LEU A 18 8.72 -28.55 28.19
C LEU A 18 7.41 -28.04 27.57
N LEU A 19 6.70 -28.96 26.94
CA LEU A 19 5.37 -28.82 26.39
C LEU A 19 4.38 -28.48 27.53
N GLN A 20 4.06 -27.21 27.73
CA GLN A 20 2.87 -26.81 28.48
C GLN A 20 1.71 -26.60 27.48
N PRO A 21 0.52 -27.18 27.72
CA PRO A 21 -0.62 -26.98 26.83
C PRO A 21 -0.95 -25.49 26.80
N PRO A 22 -1.09 -24.87 25.62
CA PRO A 22 -1.44 -23.47 25.55
C PRO A 22 -2.82 -23.32 26.16
N ARG A 23 -2.94 -22.52 27.22
CA ARG A 23 -4.24 -22.17 27.77
C ARG A 23 -5.02 -21.49 26.65
N LEU A 24 -6.31 -21.81 26.50
CA LEU A 24 -7.19 -21.33 25.42
C LEU A 24 -7.04 -19.81 25.17
N ALA A 25 -6.79 -19.04 26.24
CA ALA A 25 -6.53 -17.61 26.22
C ALA A 25 -5.30 -17.20 25.36
N THR A 26 -4.21 -17.98 25.38
CA THR A 26 -3.00 -17.68 24.61
C THR A 26 -3.21 -17.89 23.12
N CYS A 27 -4.00 -18.90 22.74
CA CYS A 27 -4.40 -19.13 21.34
C CYS A 27 -5.32 -18.02 20.82
N VAL A 28 -6.28 -17.57 21.63
CA VAL A 28 -7.19 -16.47 21.27
C VAL A 28 -6.44 -15.15 21.09
N LEU A 29 -5.43 -14.86 21.93
CA LEU A 29 -4.59 -13.68 21.79
C LEU A 29 -3.72 -13.71 20.52
N PHE A 30 -3.16 -14.88 20.17
CA PHE A 30 -2.37 -15.05 18.93
C PHE A 30 -3.23 -14.99 17.65
N LEU A 31 -4.51 -15.33 17.74
CA LEU A 31 -5.49 -15.26 16.62
C LEU A 31 -6.10 -13.86 16.44
N LEU A 32 -6.16 -13.04 17.50
CA LEU A 32 -6.67 -11.66 17.46
C LEU A 32 -5.58 -10.63 17.10
N LEU A 33 -4.31 -10.94 17.35
CA LEU A 33 -3.17 -10.05 17.08
C LEU A 33 -2.99 -9.67 15.58
N PRO A 34 -3.24 -10.56 14.59
CA PRO A 34 -3.15 -10.20 13.17
C PRO A 34 -4.28 -9.27 12.72
N LEU A 35 -5.39 -9.19 13.49
CA LEU A 35 -6.53 -8.33 13.17
C LEU A 35 -6.29 -6.85 13.48
N LEU A 36 -5.14 -6.53 14.11
CA LEU A 36 -4.78 -5.19 14.57
C LEU A 36 -3.66 -4.55 13.73
N LEU A 37 -3.20 -5.19 12.65
CA LEU A 37 -2.25 -4.58 11.72
C LEU A 37 -2.93 -3.43 10.97
N PRO A 38 -2.55 -2.16 11.20
CA PRO A 38 -2.99 -1.08 10.36
C PRO A 38 -2.19 -1.19 9.05
N CYS A 39 -2.88 -1.49 7.94
CA CYS A 39 -2.37 -1.12 6.63
C CYS A 39 -2.37 0.43 6.61
N SER A 40 -1.21 1.03 6.79
CA SER A 40 -1.09 2.49 6.92
C SER A 40 -1.15 3.14 5.54
N ALA A 41 -2.31 3.09 4.89
CA ALA A 41 -2.56 3.85 3.67
C ALA A 41 -2.61 5.35 4.03
N SER A 42 -1.66 6.13 3.50
CA SER A 42 -1.57 7.57 3.71
C SER A 42 -1.99 8.29 2.43
N SER A 43 -3.10 9.02 2.47
CA SER A 43 -3.60 9.83 1.37
C SER A 43 -3.81 11.29 1.78
N SER A 44 -3.70 12.19 0.82
CA SER A 44 -3.84 13.63 0.98
C SER A 44 -4.48 14.25 -0.26
N VAL A 45 -5.55 15.03 -0.03
CA VAL A 45 -6.24 15.79 -1.08
C VAL A 45 -5.52 17.11 -1.32
N ILE A 46 -5.09 17.32 -2.56
CA ILE A 46 -4.38 18.51 -3.01
C ILE A 46 -5.39 19.51 -3.56
N THR A 47 -5.47 20.67 -2.91
CA THR A 47 -6.38 21.75 -3.32
C THR A 47 -5.67 22.91 -4.02
N HIS A 48 -4.35 23.02 -3.87
CA HIS A 48 -3.51 24.09 -4.43
C HIS A 48 -2.18 23.50 -4.87
N LEU A 49 -1.69 23.92 -6.04
CA LEU A 49 -0.36 23.54 -6.55
C LEU A 49 0.52 24.78 -6.70
N PRO A 50 1.81 24.69 -6.37
CA PRO A 50 2.77 25.75 -6.71
C PRO A 50 2.73 26.05 -8.22
N GLY A 51 2.63 27.33 -8.58
CA GLY A 51 2.53 27.75 -9.98
C GLY A 51 1.11 27.72 -10.56
N PHE A 52 0.12 27.14 -9.86
CA PHE A 52 -1.28 27.25 -10.21
C PHE A 52 -1.94 28.38 -9.40
N HIS A 53 -2.56 29.34 -10.09
CA HIS A 53 -3.24 30.45 -9.42
C HIS A 53 -4.64 30.05 -8.96
N GLY A 54 -4.86 30.04 -7.64
CA GLY A 54 -6.14 29.71 -7.03
C GLY A 54 -6.28 28.24 -6.65
N ARG A 55 -7.52 27.82 -6.35
CA ARG A 55 -7.86 26.43 -6.03
C ARG A 55 -7.94 25.61 -7.32
N LEU A 56 -7.47 24.37 -7.29
CA LEU A 56 -7.62 23.44 -8.41
C LEU A 56 -9.11 23.25 -8.78
N PRO A 57 -9.45 23.25 -10.08
CA PRO A 57 -10.84 23.10 -10.53
C PRO A 57 -11.31 21.63 -10.56
N PHE A 58 -10.45 20.68 -10.18
CA PHE A 58 -10.75 19.25 -10.12
C PHE A 58 -10.26 18.65 -8.79
N HIS A 59 -10.76 17.48 -8.45
CA HIS A 59 -10.31 16.72 -7.29
C HIS A 59 -9.00 16.01 -7.63
N LEU A 60 -7.93 16.36 -6.91
CA LEU A 60 -6.64 15.70 -6.97
C LEU A 60 -6.32 15.11 -5.60
N GLU A 61 -6.08 13.80 -5.56
CA GLU A 61 -5.59 13.10 -4.38
C GLU A 61 -4.22 12.48 -4.69
N THR A 62 -3.34 12.47 -3.69
CA THR A 62 -2.05 11.78 -3.75
C THR A 62 -1.87 10.93 -2.52
N GLY A 63 -1.14 9.83 -2.64
CA GLY A 63 -0.88 8.96 -1.50
C GLY A 63 0.10 7.85 -1.79
N TYR A 64 0.29 7.00 -0.79
CA TYR A 64 1.11 5.79 -0.86
C TYR A 64 0.26 4.55 -0.64
N VAL A 65 0.49 3.53 -1.45
CA VAL A 65 -0.12 2.21 -1.32
C VAL A 65 0.96 1.15 -1.14
N GLY A 66 0.88 0.38 -0.07
CA GLY A 66 1.77 -0.76 0.17
C GLY A 66 1.57 -1.85 -0.89
N VAL A 67 2.66 -2.30 -1.50
CA VAL A 67 2.65 -3.37 -2.52
C VAL A 67 3.47 -4.59 -2.12
N ASP A 68 4.33 -4.48 -1.11
CA ASP A 68 5.00 -5.61 -0.50
C ASP A 68 5.24 -5.37 0.98
N GLU A 69 4.57 -6.15 1.83
CA GLU A 69 4.66 -6.04 3.29
C GLU A 69 6.00 -6.55 3.84
N GLU A 70 6.64 -7.52 3.17
CA GLU A 70 7.91 -8.10 3.64
C GLU A 70 9.06 -7.09 3.51
N THR A 71 9.11 -6.36 2.39
CA THR A 71 10.12 -5.30 2.17
C THR A 71 9.66 -3.92 2.62
N GLY A 72 8.37 -3.74 2.91
CA GLY A 72 7.76 -2.44 3.15
C GLY A 72 7.72 -1.54 1.92
N THR A 73 7.66 -2.12 0.72
CA THR A 73 7.62 -1.36 -0.54
C THR A 73 6.25 -0.72 -0.73
N GLU A 74 6.27 0.58 -1.07
CA GLU A 74 5.07 1.37 -1.34
C GLU A 74 5.15 2.04 -2.73
N LEU A 75 4.01 2.20 -3.37
CA LEU A 75 3.86 2.98 -4.61
C LEU A 75 3.18 4.31 -4.32
N PHE A 76 3.76 5.38 -4.85
CA PHE A 76 3.13 6.70 -4.85
C PHE A 76 2.14 6.83 -6.03
N TYR A 77 0.98 7.43 -5.79
CA TYR A 77 -0.04 7.66 -6.83
C TYR A 77 -0.51 9.11 -6.93
N TYR A 78 -0.98 9.46 -8.13
CA TYR A 78 -1.80 10.65 -8.40
C TYR A 78 -3.19 10.16 -8.85
N PHE A 79 -4.25 10.55 -8.15
CA PHE A 79 -5.62 10.22 -8.48
C PHE A 79 -6.38 11.51 -8.82
N VAL A 80 -6.91 11.57 -10.05
CA VAL A 80 -7.74 12.69 -10.53
C VAL A 80 -9.14 12.14 -10.79
N GLU A 81 -10.15 12.71 -10.14
CA GLU A 81 -11.53 12.28 -10.36
C GLU A 81 -12.03 12.70 -11.75
N SER A 82 -12.98 11.92 -12.28
CA SER A 82 -13.68 12.30 -13.51
C SER A 82 -14.43 13.62 -13.35
N GLU A 83 -14.20 14.56 -14.26
CA GLU A 83 -14.89 15.86 -14.24
C GLU A 83 -16.40 15.77 -14.50
N ARG A 84 -16.85 14.73 -15.23
CA ARG A 84 -18.26 14.60 -15.64
C ARG A 84 -19.09 13.73 -14.71
N SER A 85 -18.57 12.55 -14.37
CA SER A 85 -19.33 11.52 -13.66
C SER A 85 -18.44 10.77 -12.66
N PRO A 86 -17.99 11.39 -11.56
CA PRO A 86 -17.03 10.77 -10.63
C PRO A 86 -17.56 9.50 -9.96
N SER A 87 -18.88 9.41 -9.72
CA SER A 87 -19.49 8.26 -9.04
C SER A 87 -19.80 7.05 -9.94
N THR A 88 -19.85 7.25 -11.27
CA THR A 88 -20.26 6.21 -12.23
C THR A 88 -19.29 6.03 -13.40
N GLY A 89 -18.30 6.91 -13.50
CA GLY A 89 -17.23 6.81 -14.49
C GLY A 89 -16.30 5.63 -14.21
N PRO A 90 -15.59 5.13 -15.24
CA PRO A 90 -14.61 4.07 -15.05
C PRO A 90 -13.37 4.60 -14.34
N VAL A 91 -12.70 3.73 -13.57
CA VAL A 91 -11.34 3.99 -13.06
C VAL A 91 -10.34 3.58 -14.14
N ILE A 92 -9.43 4.48 -14.51
CA ILE A 92 -8.39 4.23 -15.50
C ILE A 92 -7.04 4.24 -14.78
N LEU A 93 -6.30 3.14 -14.91
CA LEU A 93 -4.92 3.04 -14.43
C LEU A 93 -3.97 3.41 -15.56
N TRP A 94 -3.14 4.42 -15.35
CA TRP A 94 -2.10 4.84 -16.29
C TRP A 94 -0.72 4.47 -15.76
N LEU A 95 0.04 3.71 -16.55
CA LEU A 95 1.41 3.31 -16.22
C LEU A 95 2.32 3.70 -17.38
N THR A 96 3.34 4.49 -17.09
CA THR A 96 4.39 4.81 -18.05
C THR A 96 5.30 3.60 -18.24
N GLY A 97 5.77 3.39 -19.47
CA GLY A 97 6.69 2.31 -19.79
C GLY A 97 8.13 2.57 -19.30
N GLY A 98 9.04 1.65 -19.66
CA GLY A 98 10.46 1.73 -19.30
C GLY A 98 10.73 1.34 -17.83
N PRO A 99 11.87 0.71 -17.53
CA PRO A 99 12.22 0.40 -16.15
C PRO A 99 12.60 1.68 -15.39
N GLY A 100 11.89 1.95 -14.28
CA GLY A 100 12.22 3.04 -13.36
C GLY A 100 11.78 4.45 -13.79
N CYS A 101 11.09 4.59 -14.92
CA CYS A 101 10.49 5.86 -15.31
C CYS A 101 9.32 6.20 -14.37
N SER A 102 9.20 7.48 -13.99
CA SER A 102 8.14 7.94 -13.11
C SER A 102 6.83 8.11 -13.87
N GLY A 103 5.74 7.55 -13.32
CA GLY A 103 4.38 7.77 -13.82
C GLY A 103 3.96 9.24 -13.86
N PHE A 104 4.68 10.12 -13.17
CA PHE A 104 4.47 11.57 -13.23
C PHE A 104 4.65 12.15 -14.64
N SER A 105 5.46 11.53 -15.51
CA SER A 105 5.59 12.01 -16.89
C SER A 105 4.28 11.89 -17.66
N GLY A 106 3.49 10.85 -17.39
CA GLY A 106 2.16 10.68 -17.96
C GLY A 106 1.26 11.88 -17.63
N VAL A 107 1.23 12.27 -16.35
CA VAL A 107 0.40 13.38 -15.86
C VAL A 107 0.80 14.73 -16.46
N VAL A 108 2.09 15.02 -16.62
CA VAL A 108 2.55 16.37 -17.02
C VAL A 108 2.73 16.52 -18.53
N PHE A 109 3.10 15.44 -19.24
CA PHE A 109 3.52 15.52 -20.64
C PHE A 109 2.64 14.74 -21.61
N GLU A 110 1.77 13.83 -21.14
CA GLU A 110 1.00 12.95 -22.02
C GLU A 110 -0.51 13.18 -21.89
N VAL A 111 -1.03 13.06 -20.66
CA VAL A 111 -2.47 13.12 -20.35
C VAL A 111 -2.73 14.28 -19.39
N GLY A 112 -3.16 15.42 -19.96
CA GLY A 112 -3.53 16.64 -19.25
C GLY A 112 -4.78 17.27 -19.84
#